data_AF-A0A0N0JM05-F1
#
_entry.id   AF-A0A0N0JM05-F1
#
_cell.length_a   1.000
_cell.length_b   1.000
_cell.length_c   1.000
_cell.angle_alpha   90.00
_cell.angle_beta   90.00
_cell.angle_gamma   90.00
#
_symmetry.space_group_name_H-M   'P 1'
#
loop_
_entity.id
_entity.type
_entity.pdbx_description
1 polymer ?
#
loop_
_entity_poly.entity_id
_entity_poly.type
_entity_poly.pdbx_seq_one_letter_code
_entity_poly.pdbx_strand_id
1 'polypeptide(L)'
;MNKPRVHMPLLPARLLALAAVALMAHHPAALAAPEAACTVKSRSERVVVMVCPASTTPAAMKAAGQAACKDKTGGCNAWIWDDASKAPMKAPAVDTDMPKTTTGAARAVWLNDSQSLMEVRKAR
;
A
#
# COMPACT_ATOMS: atom_id res chain seq x y z
N MET A 1 -68.92 39.77 7.75
CA MET A 1 -68.17 39.05 8.82
C MET A 1 -68.41 37.56 8.68
N ASN A 2 -67.39 36.76 9.01
CA ASN A 2 -67.37 35.31 9.25
C ASN A 2 -67.04 34.35 8.07
N LYS A 3 -65.80 33.84 8.14
CA LYS A 3 -65.33 32.53 7.64
C LYS A 3 -65.88 31.42 8.56
N PRO A 4 -66.00 30.15 8.13
CA PRO A 4 -64.84 29.24 7.98
C PRO A 4 -64.93 28.24 6.79
N ARG A 5 -63.83 27.90 6.08
CA ARG A 5 -63.03 26.62 6.12
C ARG A 5 -63.86 25.38 6.52
N VAL A 6 -63.84 24.23 5.83
CA VAL A 6 -62.75 23.34 5.35
C VAL A 6 -63.36 22.36 4.30
N HIS A 7 -62.67 21.82 3.28
CA HIS A 7 -61.98 20.51 3.31
C HIS A 7 -61.29 20.19 1.96
N MET A 8 -59.97 19.91 2.04
CA MET A 8 -59.15 18.81 1.49
C MET A 8 -59.84 17.71 0.61
N PRO A 9 -59.07 16.83 -0.08
CA PRO A 9 -57.96 16.98 -1.03
C PRO A 9 -58.19 16.15 -2.33
N LEU A 10 -57.13 16.02 -3.15
CA LEU A 10 -56.75 14.91 -4.04
C LEU A 10 -56.55 15.35 -5.48
N LEU A 11 -55.30 15.23 -5.95
CA LEU A 11 -54.98 14.81 -7.32
C LEU A 11 -53.50 14.40 -7.36
N PRO A 12 -53.19 13.14 -7.72
CA PRO A 12 -51.84 12.72 -8.08
C PRO A 12 -51.64 12.92 -9.59
N ALA A 13 -50.59 13.63 -9.99
CA ALA A 13 -50.14 13.67 -11.38
C ALA A 13 -48.60 13.65 -11.35
N ARG A 14 -48.00 12.46 -11.42
CA ARG A 14 -47.46 11.82 -12.63
C ARG A 14 -46.37 12.64 -13.34
N LEU A 15 -45.19 12.00 -13.37
CA LEU A 15 -44.24 11.87 -14.48
C LEU A 15 -43.32 13.05 -14.78
N LEU A 16 -42.05 12.88 -14.38
CA LEU A 16 -40.90 13.27 -15.19
C LEU A 16 -39.84 12.16 -15.08
N ALA A 17 -39.80 11.26 -16.06
CA ALA A 17 -38.69 10.35 -16.27
C ALA A 17 -37.71 11.03 -17.24
N LEU A 18 -36.52 11.38 -16.75
CA LEU A 18 -35.39 11.82 -17.56
C LEU A 18 -34.28 10.78 -17.40
N ALA A 19 -34.21 9.84 -18.34
CA ALA A 19 -33.08 8.92 -18.45
C ALA A 19 -32.14 9.42 -19.55
N ALA A 20 -31.13 10.21 -19.16
CA ALA A 20 -29.99 10.51 -20.02
C ALA A 20 -28.99 9.35 -19.93
N VAL A 21 -28.90 8.53 -20.98
CA VAL A 21 -27.91 7.46 -21.10
C VAL A 21 -26.58 8.09 -21.48
N ALA A 22 -25.72 8.36 -20.50
CA ALA A 22 -24.33 8.71 -20.76
C ALA A 22 -23.54 7.43 -21.09
N LEU A 23 -23.11 7.29 -22.34
CA LEU A 23 -22.17 6.25 -22.76
C LEU A 23 -20.86 6.41 -21.98
N MET A 24 -20.62 5.54 -21.00
CA MET A 24 -19.28 5.37 -20.45
C MET A 24 -18.42 4.63 -21.47
N ALA A 25 -17.41 5.32 -22.00
CA ALA A 25 -16.29 4.71 -22.68
C ALA A 25 -15.56 3.80 -21.69
N HIS A 26 -15.79 2.49 -21.80
CA HIS A 26 -15.09 1.49 -21.01
C HIS A 26 -13.66 1.39 -21.53
N HIS A 27 -12.73 2.05 -20.85
CA HIS A 27 -11.32 1.71 -20.99
C HIS A 27 -11.15 0.26 -20.52
N PRO A 28 -10.57 -0.64 -21.32
CA PRO A 28 -10.23 -1.96 -20.83
C PRO A 28 -9.16 -1.75 -19.76
N ALA A 29 -9.52 -1.96 -18.49
CA ALA A 29 -8.56 -2.14 -17.44
C ALA A 29 -7.71 -3.35 -17.85
N ALA A 30 -6.50 -3.09 -18.34
CA ALA A 30 -5.51 -4.14 -18.53
C ALA A 30 -5.38 -4.85 -17.19
N LEU A 31 -5.82 -6.10 -17.13
CA LEU A 31 -5.67 -6.97 -15.97
C LEU A 31 -4.16 -7.15 -15.78
N ALA A 32 -3.56 -6.30 -14.92
CA ALA A 32 -2.20 -6.46 -14.51
C ALA A 32 -2.08 -7.85 -13.88
N ALA A 33 -1.13 -8.65 -14.38
CA ALA A 33 -0.79 -9.92 -13.77
C ALA A 33 -0.52 -9.70 -12.27
N PRO A 34 -0.94 -10.62 -11.37
CA PRO A 34 -0.70 -10.47 -9.95
C PRO A 34 0.80 -10.24 -9.72
N GLU A 35 1.17 -9.06 -9.22
CA GLU A 35 2.55 -8.77 -8.86
C GLU A 35 3.00 -9.85 -7.87
N ALA A 36 4.06 -10.59 -8.22
CA ALA A 36 4.61 -11.57 -7.30
C ALA A 36 4.95 -10.86 -5.97
N ALA A 37 4.44 -11.43 -4.87
CA ALA A 37 4.42 -10.74 -3.58
C ALA A 37 5.80 -10.76 -2.89
N CYS A 38 6.09 -9.71 -2.13
CA CYS A 38 7.24 -9.67 -1.25
C CYS A 38 7.14 -10.74 -0.15
N THR A 39 8.26 -11.39 0.17
CA THR A 39 8.35 -12.44 1.19
C THR A 39 9.26 -12.02 2.33
N VAL A 40 8.79 -12.16 3.57
CA VAL A 40 9.63 -11.97 4.77
C VAL A 40 10.55 -13.17 4.95
N LYS A 41 11.86 -12.94 4.98
CA LYS A 41 12.89 -13.97 5.19
C LYS A 41 13.26 -14.14 6.66
N SER A 42 13.37 -13.02 7.37
CA SER A 42 13.74 -13.00 8.78
C SER A 42 13.21 -11.74 9.46
N ARG A 43 13.08 -11.79 10.78
CA ARG A 43 12.50 -10.71 11.58
C ARG A 43 13.07 -10.70 12.99
N SER A 44 13.34 -9.50 13.49
CA SER A 44 13.54 -9.16 14.90
C SER A 44 12.43 -8.20 15.35
N GLU A 45 12.53 -7.65 16.56
CA GLU A 45 11.56 -6.66 17.03
C GLU A 45 11.58 -5.36 16.23
N ARG A 46 12.77 -4.96 15.73
CA ARG A 46 12.99 -3.67 15.07
C ARG A 46 13.39 -3.78 13.60
N VAL A 47 13.70 -4.98 13.11
CA VAL A 47 14.19 -5.17 11.74
C VAL A 47 13.45 -6.31 11.06
N VAL A 48 12.98 -6.05 9.84
CA VAL A 48 12.45 -7.06 8.92
C VAL A 48 13.39 -7.17 7.73
N VAL A 49 13.76 -8.41 7.39
CA VAL A 49 14.46 -8.73 6.15
C VAL A 49 13.42 -9.31 5.20
N MET A 50 13.19 -8.64 4.07
CA MET A 50 12.28 -9.12 3.02
C MET A 50 12.95 -9.17 1.66
N VAL A 51 12.39 -10.00 0.79
CA VAL A 51 12.75 -10.10 -0.61
C VAL A 51 11.50 -9.82 -1.43
N CYS A 52 11.59 -8.83 -2.31
CA CYS A 52 10.56 -8.52 -3.30
C CYS A 52 11.12 -8.87 -4.69
N PRO A 53 10.29 -9.35 -5.63
CA PRO A 53 10.71 -9.46 -7.03
C PRO A 53 11.31 -8.16 -7.57
N ALA A 54 12.24 -8.28 -8.52
CA ALA A 54 12.87 -7.11 -9.15
C ALA A 54 11.85 -6.18 -9.84
N SER A 55 10.74 -6.73 -10.32
CA SER A 55 9.65 -5.99 -10.95
C SER A 55 8.73 -5.25 -9.97
N THR A 56 8.84 -5.49 -8.66
CA THR A 56 7.95 -4.87 -7.66
C THR A 56 8.09 -3.36 -7.68
N THR A 57 6.96 -2.65 -7.75
CA THR A 57 6.94 -1.18 -7.75
C THR A 57 7.32 -0.59 -6.39
N PRO A 58 7.79 0.68 -6.32
CA PRO A 58 8.01 1.35 -5.03
C PRO A 58 6.75 1.42 -4.16
N ALA A 59 5.57 1.58 -4.76
CA ALA A 59 4.30 1.59 -4.02
C ALA A 59 4.02 0.23 -3.35
N ALA A 60 4.24 -0.87 -4.08
CA ALA A 60 4.09 -2.23 -3.53
C ALA A 60 5.14 -2.53 -2.44
N MET A 61 6.40 -2.09 -2.63
CA MET A 61 7.44 -2.21 -1.59
C MET A 61 7.08 -1.44 -0.32
N LYS A 62 6.55 -0.22 -0.45
CA LYS A 62 6.06 0.57 0.68
C LYS A 62 4.94 -0.17 1.42
N ALA A 63 3.93 -0.65 0.71
CA ALA A 63 2.81 -1.38 1.30
C ALA A 63 3.27 -2.66 2.03
N ALA A 64 4.21 -3.41 1.43
CA ALA A 64 4.79 -4.59 2.05
C ALA A 64 5.59 -4.24 3.33
N GLY A 65 6.39 -3.18 3.30
CA GLY A 65 7.14 -2.69 4.46
C GLY A 65 6.22 -2.25 5.61
N GLN A 66 5.18 -1.49 5.29
CA GLN A 66 4.13 -1.08 6.23
C GLN A 66 3.45 -2.29 6.86
N ALA A 67 2.99 -3.24 6.05
CA ALA A 67 2.33 -4.45 6.53
C ALA A 67 3.27 -5.30 7.40
N ALA A 68 4.55 -5.39 7.02
CA ALA A 68 5.52 -6.12 7.79
C ALA A 68 5.76 -5.49 9.15
N CYS A 69 5.84 -4.17 9.26
CA CYS A 69 6.09 -3.47 10.52
C CYS A 69 4.82 -3.12 11.31
N LYS A 70 3.65 -3.56 10.85
CA LYS A 70 2.37 -3.34 11.53
C LYS A 70 2.45 -3.86 12.97
N ASP A 71 1.92 -3.07 13.89
CA ASP A 71 1.82 -3.38 15.32
C ASP A 71 3.16 -3.45 16.09
N LYS A 72 4.27 -2.94 15.50
CA LYS A 72 5.57 -2.83 16.19
C LYS A 72 5.75 -1.46 16.84
N THR A 73 5.95 -1.45 18.15
CA THR A 73 6.05 -0.23 18.98
C THR A 73 7.47 0.30 19.15
N GLY A 74 8.51 -0.45 18.73
CA GLY A 74 9.91 -0.14 18.98
C GLY A 74 10.69 0.54 17.83
N GLY A 75 10.01 1.08 16.82
CA GLY A 75 10.64 1.52 15.57
C GLY A 75 11.10 0.31 14.76
N CYS A 76 10.25 -0.13 13.82
CA CYS A 76 10.50 -1.27 12.95
C CYS A 76 10.86 -0.80 11.55
N ASN A 77 11.97 -1.24 10.99
CA ASN A 77 12.33 -0.95 9.61
C ASN A 77 12.36 -2.24 8.79
N ALA A 78 11.89 -2.16 7.55
CA ALA A 78 11.86 -3.30 6.66
C ALA A 78 12.84 -3.09 5.51
N TRP A 79 13.92 -3.86 5.52
CA TRP A 79 14.92 -3.87 4.48
C TRP A 79 14.50 -4.83 3.36
N ILE A 80 14.67 -4.36 2.12
CA ILE A 80 14.12 -4.99 0.94
C ILE A 80 15.25 -5.28 -0.04
N TRP A 81 15.43 -6.56 -0.36
CA TRP A 81 16.31 -7.02 -1.44
C TRP A 81 15.48 -7.49 -2.65
N ASP A 82 16.08 -7.42 -3.84
CA ASP A 82 15.51 -8.00 -5.06
C ASP A 82 15.90 -9.47 -5.27
N ASP A 83 16.86 -9.94 -4.48
CA ASP A 83 17.49 -11.25 -4.59
C ASP A 83 17.77 -11.79 -3.19
N ALA A 84 17.24 -12.98 -2.90
CA ALA A 84 17.38 -13.62 -1.61
C ALA A 84 18.83 -13.97 -1.25
N SER A 85 19.70 -14.15 -2.24
CA SER A 85 21.13 -14.45 -2.02
C SER A 85 21.93 -13.24 -1.51
N LYS A 86 21.42 -12.03 -1.73
CA LYS A 86 22.03 -10.76 -1.28
C LYS A 86 21.52 -10.31 0.08
N ALA A 87 20.39 -10.87 0.52
CA ALA A 87 19.79 -10.57 1.81
C ALA A 87 20.53 -11.30 2.94
N PRO A 88 20.66 -10.69 4.13
CA PRO A 88 21.19 -11.39 5.29
C PRO A 88 20.25 -12.54 5.70
N MET A 89 20.84 -13.64 6.18
CA MET A 89 20.05 -14.81 6.60
C MET A 89 19.19 -14.51 7.84
N LYS A 90 19.67 -13.64 8.73
CA LYS A 90 19.01 -13.29 9.99
C LYS A 90 18.88 -11.78 10.13
N ALA A 91 17.71 -11.32 10.54
CA ALA A 91 17.50 -9.93 10.92
C ALA A 91 18.29 -9.62 12.21
N PRO A 92 19.14 -8.58 12.22
CA PRO A 92 19.77 -8.10 13.44
C PRO A 92 18.75 -7.49 14.40
N ALA A 93 19.16 -7.21 15.64
CA ALA A 93 18.31 -6.55 16.62
C ALA A 93 17.97 -5.10 16.23
N VAL A 94 18.91 -4.40 15.60
CA VAL A 94 18.79 -3.00 15.13
C VAL A 94 19.46 -2.82 13.77
N ASP A 95 19.08 -1.77 13.04
CA ASP A 95 19.61 -1.49 11.69
C ASP A 95 21.12 -1.26 11.65
N THR A 96 21.70 -0.66 12.70
CA THR A 96 23.14 -0.37 12.75
C THR A 96 24.00 -1.62 12.74
N ASP A 97 23.42 -2.76 13.12
CA ASP A 97 24.09 -4.06 13.17
C ASP A 97 23.90 -4.85 11.86
N MET A 98 23.23 -4.27 10.87
CA MET A 98 23.09 -4.87 9.54
C MET A 98 24.47 -5.07 8.90
N PRO A 99 24.80 -6.29 8.41
CA PRO A 99 26.10 -6.53 7.79
C PRO A 99 26.33 -5.59 6.61
N LYS A 100 27.42 -4.83 6.66
CA LYS A 100 27.78 -3.85 5.61
C LYS A 100 27.84 -4.50 4.22
N THR A 101 28.22 -5.78 4.16
CA THR A 101 28.29 -6.59 2.94
C THR A 101 26.92 -6.80 2.27
N THR A 102 25.82 -6.78 3.03
CA THR A 102 24.45 -6.97 2.50
C THR A 102 23.68 -5.66 2.35
N THR A 103 23.96 -4.67 3.19
CA THR A 103 23.26 -3.36 3.20
C THR A 103 23.38 -2.62 1.88
N GLY A 104 24.57 -2.61 1.26
CA GLY A 104 24.78 -1.95 -0.03
C GLY A 104 24.12 -2.65 -1.23
N ALA A 105 23.64 -3.88 -1.03
CA ALA A 105 22.93 -4.66 -2.03
C ALA A 105 21.40 -4.62 -1.84
N ALA A 106 20.92 -3.99 -0.76
CA ALA A 106 19.50 -3.74 -0.59
C ALA A 106 19.01 -2.82 -1.71
N ARG A 107 17.75 -2.99 -2.09
CA ARG A 107 17.07 -2.15 -3.07
C ARG A 107 16.40 -0.96 -2.38
N ALA A 108 15.79 -1.19 -1.23
CA ALA A 108 15.10 -0.17 -0.47
C ALA A 108 15.02 -0.51 1.02
N VAL A 109 14.68 0.48 1.83
CA VAL A 109 14.30 0.32 3.23
C VAL A 109 13.00 1.10 3.48
N TRP A 110 12.02 0.42 4.05
CA TRP A 110 10.85 1.06 4.66
C TRP A 110 11.22 1.52 6.06
N LEU A 111 11.05 2.81 6.31
CA LEU A 111 11.27 3.44 7.61
C LEU A 111 9.92 3.72 8.25
N ASN A 112 9.60 2.98 9.32
CA ASN A 112 8.29 3.13 9.95
C ASN A 112 8.15 4.48 10.69
N ASP A 113 9.22 4.99 11.28
CA ASP A 113 9.17 6.24 12.05
C ASP A 113 8.87 7.45 11.16
N SER A 114 9.44 7.50 9.95
CA SER A 114 9.19 8.55 8.96
C SER A 114 8.08 8.22 7.96
N GLN A 115 7.47 7.03 8.06
CA GLN A 115 6.46 6.53 7.12
C GLN A 115 6.90 6.66 5.64
N SER A 116 8.17 6.42 5.37
CA SER A 116 8.78 6.63 4.05
C SER A 116 9.52 5.39 3.55
N LEU A 117 9.52 5.20 2.24
CA LEU A 117 10.38 4.24 1.56
C LEU A 117 11.61 4.99 1.04
N MET A 118 12.80 4.53 1.41
CA MET A 118 14.05 5.03 0.89
C MET A 118 14.66 4.01 -0.05
N GLU A 119 14.88 4.38 -1.30
CA GLU A 119 15.63 3.56 -2.25
C GLU A 119 17.13 3.64 -1.94
N VAL A 120 17.78 2.49 -1.84
CA VAL A 120 19.22 2.40 -1.63
C VAL A 120 19.89 2.52 -2.99
N ARG A 121 20.41 3.71 -3.28
CA ARG A 121 21.18 3.95 -4.51
C ARG A 121 22.63 3.56 -4.29
N LYS A 122 23.23 2.91 -5.29
CA LYS A 122 24.69 2.79 -5.35
C LYS A 122 25.28 4.19 -5.53
N ALA A 123 26.20 4.57 -4.64
CA ALA A 123 27.06 5.73 -4.91
C ALA A 123 27.80 5.46 -6.23
N ARG A 124 27.69 6.39 -7.18
CA ARG A 124 28.45 6.34 -8.44
C ARG A 124 29.84 6.92 -8.24
#